data_AF-A0A3D4TGU9-F1
#
_entry.id   AF-A0A3D4TGU9-F1
#
_cell.length_a   1.000
_cell.length_b   1.000
_cell.length_c   1.000
_cell.angle_alpha   90.00
_cell.angle_beta   90.00
_cell.angle_gamma   90.00
#
_symmetry.space_group_name_H-M   'P 1'
#
loop_
_entity.id
_entity.type
_entity.pdbx_description
1 polymer ?
#
loop_
_entity_poly.entity_id
_entity_poly.type
_entity_poly.pdbx_seq_one_letter_code
_entity_poly.pdbx_strand_id
1 'polypeptide(L)'
;MYASSTRRRRASGRARLAPAPLLPSLLATALWAALPVHAADLTGPLQVSDGNSLQLGADDVLTHDAGSFALTVTGAGSNALIDGSRINVTGNGSAVSAANGGQVQLRGATLSIAPATGAGFYALYANGAGSVIDARDVDIDATRNGSGYASVQAYNGGVIHYTGGRISMTGGVGTLVGASGRGSEAHLDNLQMSADSGARLRADSAGLLTIRNSRITLAPGGILAGVAVDGAG
;
A
#
# COMPACT_ATOMS: atom_id res chain seq x y z
N MET A 1 -64.85 -81.99 9.58
CA MET A 1 -63.56 -81.87 10.32
C MET A 1 -62.52 -81.47 9.29
N TYR A 2 -61.90 -80.29 9.26
CA TYR A 2 -61.67 -79.26 10.26
C TYR A 2 -62.41 -77.93 9.94
N ALA A 3 -62.68 -77.20 11.02
CA ALA A 3 -63.38 -75.92 11.13
C ALA A 3 -62.74 -74.79 10.29
N SER A 4 -63.53 -74.01 9.54
CA SER A 4 -64.10 -72.67 9.89
C SER A 4 -63.01 -71.59 10.14
N SER A 5 -63.09 -70.33 9.69
CA SER A 5 -64.19 -69.55 9.10
C SER A 5 -63.69 -68.15 8.68
N THR A 6 -64.25 -67.62 7.56
CA THR A 6 -64.87 -66.27 7.36
C THR A 6 -64.17 -64.99 7.87
N ARG A 7 -64.29 -63.77 7.30
CA ARG A 7 -65.18 -63.13 6.32
C ARG A 7 -64.64 -61.70 6.05
N ARG A 8 -64.92 -61.16 4.85
CA ARG A 8 -65.48 -59.82 4.49
C ARG A 8 -65.32 -58.65 5.51
N ARG A 9 -65.10 -57.37 5.14
CA ARG A 9 -65.59 -56.58 4.00
C ARG A 9 -65.00 -55.14 4.05
N ARG A 10 -64.74 -54.57 2.87
CA ARG A 10 -64.95 -53.18 2.40
C ARG A 10 -64.55 -51.93 3.24
N ALA A 11 -63.62 -51.19 2.63
CA ALA A 11 -63.73 -49.82 2.10
C ALA A 11 -63.36 -48.58 2.96
N SER A 12 -63.17 -47.49 2.20
CA SER A 12 -62.24 -46.36 2.24
C SER A 12 -62.45 -45.26 3.28
N GLY A 13 -61.36 -44.58 3.68
CA GLY A 13 -61.46 -43.28 4.35
C GLY A 13 -60.15 -42.56 4.66
N ARG A 14 -59.95 -41.44 3.94
CA ARG A 14 -59.37 -40.15 4.35
C ARG A 14 -57.89 -40.00 4.74
N ALA A 15 -57.32 -38.96 4.14
CA ALA A 15 -56.06 -38.31 4.43
C ALA A 15 -55.89 -37.85 5.89
N ARG A 16 -54.65 -37.88 6.38
CA ARG A 16 -54.13 -36.98 7.42
C ARG A 16 -52.68 -36.58 7.10
N LEU A 17 -52.40 -35.32 7.36
CA LEU A 17 -51.13 -34.62 7.20
C LEU A 17 -50.06 -35.03 8.24
N ALA A 18 -48.81 -34.90 7.78
CA ALA A 18 -47.52 -34.69 8.48
C ALA A 18 -46.93 -35.84 9.32
N PRO A 19 -45.60 -36.05 9.21
CA PRO A 19 -44.65 -35.26 9.99
C PRO A 19 -43.64 -34.50 9.12
N ALA A 20 -43.29 -33.29 9.56
CA ALA A 20 -42.18 -32.51 9.03
C ALA A 20 -40.84 -33.23 9.33
N PRO A 21 -39.93 -33.39 8.37
CA PRO A 21 -38.53 -33.59 8.70
C PRO A 21 -37.95 -32.23 9.12
N LEU A 22 -37.50 -32.17 10.37
CA LEU A 22 -36.62 -31.12 10.87
C LEU A 22 -35.43 -31.02 9.91
N LEU A 23 -35.30 -29.88 9.21
CA LEU A 23 -34.08 -29.49 8.50
C LEU A 23 -32.99 -29.26 9.53
N PRO A 24 -32.00 -30.15 9.72
CA PRO A 24 -30.78 -29.78 10.41
C PRO A 24 -29.93 -28.98 9.41
N SER A 25 -28.98 -28.20 9.91
CA SER A 25 -27.83 -27.71 9.15
C SER A 25 -28.03 -26.67 8.04
N LEU A 26 -28.71 -25.55 8.31
CA LEU A 26 -28.38 -24.28 7.62
C LEU A 26 -27.75 -23.22 8.55
N LEU A 27 -27.85 -23.39 9.88
CA LEU A 27 -27.14 -22.50 10.81
C LEU A 27 -25.64 -22.79 10.94
N ALA A 28 -25.19 -24.00 10.60
CA ALA A 28 -23.78 -24.40 10.75
C ALA A 28 -22.89 -23.94 9.59
N THR A 29 -23.46 -23.63 8.43
CA THR A 29 -22.70 -23.14 7.25
C THR A 29 -22.60 -21.62 7.19
N ALA A 30 -23.42 -20.88 7.93
CA ALA A 30 -23.31 -19.41 7.98
C ALA A 30 -22.20 -18.92 8.93
N LEU A 31 -21.75 -19.74 9.88
CA LEU A 31 -20.78 -19.31 10.90
C LEU A 31 -19.32 -19.25 10.41
N TRP A 32 -19.03 -19.80 9.22
CA TRP A 32 -17.69 -19.73 8.60
C TRP A 32 -17.47 -18.49 7.73
N ALA A 33 -18.51 -17.69 7.45
CA ALA A 33 -18.41 -16.51 6.60
C ALA A 33 -18.06 -15.21 7.37
N ALA A 34 -17.84 -15.29 8.68
CA ALA A 34 -17.54 -14.15 9.54
C ALA A 34 -16.30 -14.38 10.41
N LEU A 35 -15.33 -15.16 9.92
CA LEU A 35 -13.99 -15.10 10.50
C LEU A 35 -13.44 -13.70 10.23
N PRO A 36 -13.03 -12.95 11.27
CA PRO A 36 -12.30 -11.71 11.04
C PRO A 36 -11.12 -12.05 10.14
N VAL A 37 -10.96 -11.33 9.03
CA VAL A 37 -9.71 -11.35 8.25
C VAL A 37 -8.61 -11.11 9.28
N HIS A 38 -7.84 -12.15 9.56
CA HIS A 38 -6.74 -12.03 10.49
C HIS A 38 -5.74 -11.05 9.89
N ALA A 39 -5.36 -10.05 10.67
CA ALA A 39 -4.20 -9.21 10.41
C ALA A 39 -3.03 -10.07 9.94
N ALA A 40 -2.54 -9.84 8.72
CA ALA A 40 -1.41 -10.57 8.19
C ALA A 40 -0.11 -9.86 8.57
N ASP A 41 0.76 -10.55 9.31
CA ASP A 41 2.16 -10.15 9.50
C ASP A 41 2.99 -10.74 8.36
N LEU A 42 3.41 -9.88 7.44
CA LEU A 42 4.16 -10.20 6.24
C LEU A 42 5.61 -9.75 6.37
N THR A 43 6.51 -10.52 5.78
CA THR A 43 7.93 -10.15 5.67
C THR A 43 8.28 -9.95 4.21
N GLY A 44 8.80 -8.77 3.87
CA GLY A 44 9.26 -8.42 2.53
C GLY A 44 10.60 -9.08 2.16
N PRO A 45 11.01 -9.03 0.88
CA PRO A 45 10.38 -8.26 -0.19
C PRO A 45 9.16 -8.97 -0.81
N LEU A 46 8.08 -8.23 -1.00
CA LEU A 46 6.94 -8.65 -1.81
C LEU A 46 7.10 -8.15 -3.24
N GLN A 47 6.84 -9.03 -4.21
CA GLN A 47 6.96 -8.73 -5.63
C GLN A 47 5.61 -8.99 -6.30
N VAL A 48 5.10 -7.97 -6.99
CA VAL A 48 3.88 -8.06 -7.80
C VAL A 48 4.25 -7.77 -9.25
N SER A 49 4.22 -8.80 -10.08
CA SER A 49 4.61 -8.75 -11.48
C SER A 49 3.57 -9.43 -12.36
N ASP A 50 3.79 -9.40 -13.67
CA ASP A 50 3.06 -10.22 -14.65
C ASP A 50 1.54 -9.99 -14.65
N GLY A 51 1.11 -8.75 -14.36
CA GLY A 51 -0.31 -8.38 -14.33
C GLY A 51 -1.04 -8.80 -13.06
N ASN A 52 -0.33 -9.27 -12.04
CA ASN A 52 -0.92 -9.69 -10.77
C ASN A 52 -1.36 -8.50 -9.91
N SER A 53 -2.17 -8.80 -8.91
CA SER A 53 -2.62 -7.82 -7.90
C SER A 53 -2.30 -8.29 -6.49
N LEU A 54 -1.99 -7.33 -5.61
CA LEU A 54 -1.85 -7.53 -4.18
C LEU A 54 -2.78 -6.56 -3.45
N GLN A 55 -3.43 -7.04 -2.38
CA GLN A 55 -4.17 -6.19 -1.47
C GLN A 55 -3.66 -6.41 -0.05
N LEU A 56 -3.31 -5.32 0.63
CA LEU A 56 -3.04 -5.28 2.06
C LEU A 56 -4.14 -4.46 2.73
N GLY A 57 -4.76 -5.01 3.78
CA GLY A 57 -5.83 -4.40 4.56
C GLY A 57 -5.32 -3.64 5.79
N ALA A 58 -6.24 -3.02 6.53
CA ALA A 58 -5.91 -2.03 7.56
C ALA A 58 -5.11 -2.61 8.74
N ASP A 59 -5.28 -3.90 8.99
CA ASP A 59 -4.62 -4.58 10.08
C ASP A 59 -3.31 -5.27 9.64
N ASP A 60 -3.01 -5.29 8.34
CA ASP A 60 -1.81 -5.94 7.82
C ASP A 60 -0.55 -5.14 8.14
N VAL A 61 0.53 -5.86 8.42
CA VAL A 61 1.85 -5.29 8.69
C VAL A 61 2.87 -5.93 7.77
N LEU A 62 3.55 -5.12 6.97
CA LEU A 62 4.68 -5.55 6.14
C LEU A 62 5.98 -5.08 6.75
N THR A 63 6.83 -6.01 7.18
CA THR A 63 8.15 -5.71 7.75
C THR A 63 9.26 -6.05 6.76
N HIS A 64 10.28 -5.20 6.66
CA HIS A 64 11.42 -5.41 5.79
C HIS A 64 12.69 -4.81 6.42
N ASP A 65 13.81 -5.52 6.40
CA ASP A 65 15.02 -5.13 7.14
C ASP A 65 16.23 -4.80 6.25
N ALA A 66 16.31 -5.37 5.05
CA ALA A 66 17.44 -5.12 4.14
C ALA A 66 17.12 -5.40 2.68
N GLY A 67 17.77 -4.65 1.80
CA GLY A 67 17.75 -4.89 0.36
C GLY A 67 17.08 -3.75 -0.40
N SER A 68 16.26 -4.09 -1.38
CA SER A 68 15.61 -3.11 -2.27
C SER A 68 14.39 -2.47 -1.60
N PHE A 69 13.20 -2.97 -1.91
CA PHE A 69 11.93 -2.45 -1.43
C PHE A 69 11.13 -3.53 -0.71
N ALA A 70 10.44 -3.15 0.36
CA ALA A 70 9.50 -4.02 1.06
C ALA A 70 8.39 -4.51 0.11
N LEU A 71 7.90 -3.63 -0.76
CA LEU A 71 6.97 -3.95 -1.84
C LEU A 71 7.46 -3.35 -3.16
N THR A 72 7.56 -4.20 -4.19
CA THR A 72 7.77 -3.77 -5.57
C THR A 72 6.60 -4.22 -6.43
N VAL A 73 6.00 -3.28 -7.15
CA VAL A 73 5.01 -3.55 -8.20
C VAL A 73 5.62 -3.18 -9.54
N THR A 74 5.75 -4.15 -10.42
CA THR A 74 6.44 -3.96 -11.71
C THR A 74 5.68 -4.54 -12.89
N GLY A 75 5.77 -3.86 -14.03
CA GLY A 75 5.13 -4.28 -15.27
C GLY A 75 3.72 -3.72 -15.41
N ALA A 76 3.35 -3.42 -16.65
CA ALA A 76 2.02 -2.94 -17.00
C ALA A 76 0.93 -3.95 -16.58
N GLY A 77 -0.12 -3.45 -15.94
CA GLY A 77 -1.24 -4.26 -15.43
C GLY A 77 -1.03 -4.77 -14.00
N SER A 78 0.21 -4.79 -13.50
CA SER A 78 0.49 -5.15 -12.11
C SER A 78 0.06 -4.02 -11.18
N ASN A 79 -0.63 -4.36 -10.08
CA ASN A 79 -1.15 -3.36 -9.15
C ASN A 79 -1.08 -3.80 -7.69
N ALA A 80 -0.95 -2.85 -6.78
CA ALA A 80 -1.15 -3.11 -5.35
C ALA A 80 -2.07 -2.05 -4.72
N LEU A 81 -2.98 -2.51 -3.87
CA LEU A 81 -3.79 -1.69 -2.99
C LEU A 81 -3.35 -1.90 -1.55
N ILE A 82 -2.93 -0.82 -0.88
CA ILE A 82 -2.57 -0.80 0.52
C ILE A 82 -3.60 0.11 1.22
N ASP A 83 -4.51 -0.49 1.97
CA ASP A 83 -5.64 0.20 2.58
C ASP A 83 -5.58 0.11 4.10
N GLY A 84 -4.95 1.13 4.73
CA GLY A 84 -4.77 1.26 6.18
C GLY A 84 -3.57 0.52 6.77
N SER A 85 -2.82 -0.24 5.97
CA SER A 85 -1.75 -1.11 6.46
C SER A 85 -0.53 -0.35 7.00
N ARG A 86 0.31 -1.05 7.76
CA ARG A 86 1.61 -0.54 8.21
C ARG A 86 2.75 -1.18 7.43
N ILE A 87 3.69 -0.36 6.96
CA ILE A 87 4.93 -0.84 6.34
C ILE A 87 6.11 -0.37 7.20
N ASN A 88 6.81 -1.33 7.79
CA ASN A 88 7.93 -1.10 8.69
C ASN A 88 9.22 -1.52 8.01
N VAL A 89 10.05 -0.54 7.66
CA VAL A 89 11.40 -0.79 7.17
C VAL A 89 12.37 -0.60 8.33
N THR A 90 12.92 -1.69 8.87
CA THR A 90 13.69 -1.69 10.12
C THR A 90 15.20 -1.59 9.93
N GLY A 91 15.69 -1.66 8.69
CA GLY A 91 17.11 -1.50 8.36
C GLY A 91 17.35 -0.86 6.99
N ASN A 92 18.37 -1.34 6.28
CA ASN A 92 18.84 -0.75 5.01
C ASN A 92 17.95 -1.18 3.84
N GLY A 93 16.74 -0.63 3.77
CA GLY A 93 15.80 -0.85 2.70
C GLY A 93 14.92 0.36 2.37
N SER A 94 14.03 0.14 1.42
CA SER A 94 12.99 1.08 0.99
C SER A 94 11.61 0.49 1.22
N ALA A 95 10.56 1.30 1.26
CA ALA A 95 9.21 0.79 1.48
C ALA A 95 8.55 0.34 0.18
N VAL A 96 8.15 1.27 -0.69
CA VAL A 96 7.30 0.96 -1.85
C VAL A 96 7.93 1.44 -3.15
N SER A 97 7.94 0.56 -4.15
CA SER A 97 8.33 0.87 -5.53
C SER A 97 7.20 0.53 -6.51
N ALA A 98 6.91 1.47 -7.39
CA ALA A 98 6.19 1.24 -8.63
C ALA A 98 7.18 1.39 -9.79
N ALA A 99 7.37 0.34 -10.58
CA ALA A 99 8.39 0.33 -11.64
C ALA A 99 7.84 -0.19 -12.96
N ASN A 100 8.41 0.27 -14.08
CA ASN A 100 8.15 -0.27 -15.43
C ASN A 100 6.64 -0.44 -15.76
N GLY A 101 5.80 0.52 -15.37
CA GLY A 101 4.35 0.49 -15.61
C GLY A 101 3.50 -0.08 -14.47
N GLY A 102 4.11 -0.45 -13.34
CA GLY A 102 3.40 -0.89 -12.15
C GLY A 102 2.63 0.24 -11.46
N GLN A 103 1.56 -0.11 -10.76
CA GLN A 103 0.67 0.87 -10.09
C GLN A 103 0.49 0.54 -8.62
N VAL A 104 0.62 1.54 -7.74
CA VAL A 104 0.37 1.36 -6.31
C VAL A 104 -0.61 2.41 -5.82
N GLN A 105 -1.63 1.96 -5.11
CA GLN A 105 -2.55 2.82 -4.38
C GLN A 105 -2.35 2.63 -2.88
N LEU A 106 -2.08 3.72 -2.17
CA LEU A 106 -1.98 3.74 -0.72
C LEU A 106 -3.09 4.63 -0.15
N ARG A 107 -3.85 4.13 0.82
CA ARG A 107 -4.93 4.86 1.48
C ARG A 107 -4.80 4.68 2.98
N GLY A 108 -4.66 5.75 3.75
CA GLY A 108 -4.58 5.65 5.21
C GLY A 108 -3.38 4.85 5.75
N ALA A 109 -2.37 4.58 4.92
CA ALA A 109 -1.24 3.72 5.28
C ALA A 109 -0.20 4.47 6.13
N THR A 110 0.54 3.75 6.97
CA THR A 110 1.69 4.31 7.70
C THR A 110 2.99 3.63 7.28
N LEU A 111 3.98 4.43 6.90
CA LEU A 111 5.31 3.97 6.49
C LEU A 111 6.33 4.46 7.52
N SER A 112 6.92 3.52 8.28
CA SER A 112 7.99 3.81 9.23
C SER A 112 9.31 3.31 8.67
N ILE A 113 10.26 4.21 8.44
CA ILE A 113 11.57 3.90 7.88
C ILE A 113 12.64 4.21 8.92
N ALA A 114 13.28 3.15 9.40
CA ALA A 114 14.35 3.20 10.38
C ALA A 114 15.64 3.83 9.82
N PRO A 115 16.54 4.29 10.70
CA PRO A 115 17.85 4.79 10.29
C PRO A 115 18.59 3.80 9.39
N ALA A 116 19.00 4.26 8.21
CA ALA A 116 19.76 3.47 7.25
C ALA A 116 21.10 4.13 6.91
N THR A 117 22.15 3.31 6.80
CA THR A 117 23.51 3.72 6.38
C THR A 117 23.74 3.23 4.95
N GLY A 118 24.04 4.13 4.01
CA GLY A 118 24.17 3.80 2.59
C GLY A 118 23.69 4.92 1.67
N ALA A 119 23.24 4.56 0.46
CA ALA A 119 22.65 5.46 -0.52
C ALA A 119 21.47 4.77 -1.24
N GLY A 120 20.50 5.55 -1.74
CA GLY A 120 19.45 5.03 -2.62
C GLY A 120 18.23 4.40 -1.94
N PHE A 121 17.89 4.83 -0.72
CA PHE A 121 16.68 4.40 -0.03
C PHE A 121 15.51 5.38 -0.17
N TYR A 122 14.31 4.82 -0.33
CA TYR A 122 13.08 5.57 -0.59
C TYR A 122 11.91 5.11 0.30
N ALA A 123 11.00 6.00 0.67
CA ALA A 123 9.71 5.56 1.21
C ALA A 123 8.76 5.22 0.05
N LEU A 124 8.61 6.15 -0.90
CA LEU A 124 7.85 5.95 -2.14
C LEU A 124 8.76 6.24 -3.35
N TYR A 125 8.80 5.31 -4.29
CA TYR A 125 9.59 5.45 -5.51
C TYR A 125 8.80 5.02 -6.75
N ALA A 126 8.46 5.96 -7.61
CA ALA A 126 7.87 5.69 -8.92
C ALA A 126 8.95 5.82 -10.00
N ASN A 127 9.28 4.74 -10.71
CA ASN A 127 10.42 4.70 -11.63
C ASN A 127 10.05 4.10 -12.99
N GLY A 128 10.21 4.91 -14.04
CA GLY A 128 9.95 4.49 -15.41
C GLY A 128 8.56 4.92 -15.88
N ALA A 129 8.45 5.20 -17.18
CA ALA A 129 7.21 5.62 -17.81
C ALA A 129 6.03 4.68 -17.50
N GLY A 130 4.89 5.27 -17.17
CA GLY A 130 3.66 4.55 -16.84
C GLY A 130 3.60 4.01 -15.40
N SER A 131 4.67 4.18 -14.61
CA SER A 131 4.65 3.77 -13.20
C SER A 131 3.98 4.86 -12.36
N VAL A 132 3.00 4.47 -11.56
CA VAL A 132 2.17 5.41 -10.80
C VAL A 132 2.08 5.01 -9.34
N ILE A 133 2.24 5.99 -8.44
CA ILE A 133 1.88 5.85 -7.03
C ILE A 133 0.83 6.91 -6.68
N ASP A 134 -0.36 6.45 -6.29
CA ASP A 134 -1.42 7.29 -5.74
C ASP A 134 -1.48 7.09 -4.22
N ALA A 135 -0.99 8.07 -3.46
CA ALA A 135 -1.00 8.07 -2.01
C ALA A 135 -2.06 9.04 -1.47
N ARG A 136 -2.92 8.56 -0.59
CA ARG A 136 -3.96 9.35 0.05
C ARG A 136 -3.98 9.14 1.55
N ASP A 137 -3.92 10.24 2.30
CA ASP A 137 -3.95 10.23 3.76
C ASP A 137 -2.90 9.27 4.34
N VAL A 138 -1.71 9.25 3.72
CA VAL A 138 -0.58 8.40 4.11
C VAL A 138 0.34 9.18 5.05
N ASP A 139 0.88 8.50 6.05
CA ASP A 139 1.89 9.05 6.94
C ASP A 139 3.23 8.37 6.70
N ILE A 140 4.27 9.17 6.49
CA ILE A 140 5.66 8.73 6.32
C ILE A 140 6.51 9.31 7.44
N ASP A 141 7.12 8.42 8.22
CA ASP A 141 8.15 8.73 9.21
C ASP A 141 9.47 8.11 8.77
N ALA A 142 10.37 8.93 8.22
CA ALA A 142 11.64 8.48 7.69
C ALA A 142 12.81 9.03 8.50
N THR A 143 13.57 8.16 9.16
CA THR A 143 14.85 8.53 9.78
C THR A 143 15.99 8.09 8.87
N ARG A 144 16.87 9.00 8.44
CA ARG A 144 17.88 8.70 7.41
C ARG A 144 19.25 9.29 7.80
N ASN A 145 20.24 8.44 8.05
CA ASN A 145 21.57 8.86 8.52
C ASN A 145 22.66 8.80 7.42
N GLY A 146 22.32 9.09 6.17
CA GLY A 146 23.20 8.93 4.99
C GLY A 146 22.79 9.86 3.84
N SER A 147 23.38 9.67 2.65
CA SER A 147 23.21 10.56 1.49
C SER A 147 22.50 9.89 0.31
N GLY A 148 21.97 10.68 -0.64
CA GLY A 148 21.37 10.13 -1.86
C GLY A 148 20.02 9.43 -1.64
N TYR A 149 19.25 9.91 -0.65
CA TYR A 149 17.93 9.40 -0.31
C TYR A 149 16.83 10.36 -0.76
N ALA A 150 15.63 9.80 -0.94
CA ALA A 150 14.43 10.62 -0.94
C ALA A 150 13.31 9.99 -0.10
N SER A 151 12.46 10.79 0.56
CA SER A 151 11.24 10.20 1.15
C SER A 151 10.29 9.82 0.02
N VAL A 152 10.04 10.74 -0.90
CA VAL A 152 9.19 10.52 -2.08
C VAL A 152 9.96 10.90 -3.34
N GLN A 153 10.01 10.02 -4.35
CA GLN A 153 10.72 10.29 -5.59
C GLN A 153 10.01 9.73 -6.82
N ALA A 154 9.69 10.63 -7.75
CA ALA A 154 9.30 10.31 -9.13
C ALA A 154 10.54 10.37 -10.03
N TYR A 155 10.82 9.31 -10.79
CA TYR A 155 12.04 9.18 -11.59
C TYR A 155 11.79 8.53 -12.95
N ASN A 156 12.57 8.92 -13.96
CA ASN A 156 12.53 8.37 -15.33
C ASN A 156 11.11 8.22 -15.94
N GLY A 157 10.21 9.20 -15.72
CA GLY A 157 8.84 9.14 -16.24
C GLY A 157 7.81 8.57 -15.26
N GLY A 158 8.19 8.28 -14.02
CA GLY A 158 7.26 7.87 -12.96
C GLY A 158 6.41 9.04 -12.46
N VAL A 159 5.20 8.75 -11.99
CA VAL A 159 4.25 9.76 -11.50
C VAL A 159 3.83 9.43 -10.08
N ILE A 160 3.80 10.45 -9.22
CA ILE A 160 3.29 10.35 -7.85
C ILE A 160 2.21 11.41 -7.63
N HIS A 161 1.02 10.97 -7.22
CA HIS A 161 0.00 11.85 -6.66
C HIS A 161 -0.09 11.59 -5.16
N TYR A 162 0.06 12.63 -4.34
CA TYR A 162 0.01 12.51 -2.89
C TYR A 162 -0.93 13.57 -2.32
N THR A 163 -2.07 13.13 -1.79
CA THR A 163 -3.08 14.01 -1.20
C THR A 163 -3.32 13.68 0.27
N GLY A 164 -3.18 14.67 1.15
CA GLY A 164 -3.43 14.47 2.59
C GLY A 164 -2.35 13.64 3.29
N GLY A 165 -2.32 13.72 4.62
CA GLY A 165 -1.33 13.03 5.45
C GLY A 165 -0.05 13.83 5.70
N ARG A 166 1.03 13.12 6.05
CA ARG A 166 2.27 13.72 6.56
C ARG A 166 3.52 13.06 5.99
N ILE A 167 4.55 13.87 5.73
CA ILE A 167 5.91 13.40 5.45
C ILE A 167 6.84 14.04 6.47
N SER A 168 7.41 13.24 7.35
CA SER A 168 8.43 13.68 8.30
C SER A 168 9.74 12.97 8.05
N MET A 169 10.80 13.74 7.84
CA MET A 169 12.14 13.23 7.65
C MET A 169 13.06 13.73 8.76
N THR A 170 13.85 12.83 9.34
CA THR A 170 14.81 13.17 10.39
C THR A 170 16.22 12.69 10.08
N GLY A 171 17.23 13.43 10.53
CA GLY A 171 18.63 12.98 10.60
C GLY A 171 19.46 13.02 9.30
N GLY A 172 18.91 13.48 8.17
CA GLY A 172 19.55 13.30 6.84
C GLY A 172 19.58 14.54 5.92
N VAL A 173 20.68 14.73 5.19
CA VAL A 173 20.79 15.69 4.07
C VAL A 173 20.41 14.98 2.77
N GLY A 174 19.17 15.18 2.31
CA GLY A 174 18.60 14.46 1.18
C GLY A 174 17.39 15.14 0.57
N THR A 175 16.68 14.44 -0.31
CA THR A 175 15.48 14.98 -0.94
C THR A 175 14.26 14.61 -0.09
N LEU A 176 13.49 15.59 0.38
CA LEU A 176 12.21 15.31 1.02
C LEU A 176 11.23 14.77 -0.02
N VAL A 177 11.04 15.54 -1.10
CA VAL A 177 10.27 15.13 -2.28
C VAL A 177 10.99 15.54 -3.55
N GLY A 178 11.07 14.63 -4.50
CA GLY A 178 11.78 14.79 -5.76
C GLY A 178 10.98 14.38 -6.99
N ALA A 179 11.13 15.14 -8.08
CA ALA A 179 10.77 14.72 -9.43
C ALA A 179 11.98 14.95 -10.34
N SER A 180 12.52 13.89 -10.94
CA SER A 180 13.75 13.97 -11.72
C SER A 180 13.67 13.16 -13.00
N GLY A 181 14.05 13.78 -14.12
CA GLY A 181 13.98 13.20 -15.45
C GLY A 181 12.71 13.57 -16.19
N ARG A 182 12.78 13.47 -17.53
CA ARG A 182 11.69 13.85 -18.42
C ARG A 182 10.44 12.99 -18.16
N GLY A 183 9.31 13.67 -17.98
CA GLY A 183 8.01 13.02 -17.72
C GLY A 183 7.85 12.53 -16.28
N SER A 184 8.83 12.76 -15.40
CA SER A 184 8.69 12.47 -13.99
C SER A 184 7.87 13.56 -13.31
N GLU A 185 6.84 13.19 -12.58
CA GLU A 185 5.92 14.15 -11.96
C GLU A 185 5.62 13.78 -10.50
N ALA A 186 5.68 14.77 -9.61
CA ALA A 186 5.21 14.65 -8.24
C ALA A 186 4.21 15.77 -7.95
N HIS A 187 2.96 15.39 -7.67
CA HIS A 187 1.88 16.31 -7.35
C HIS A 187 1.47 16.11 -5.89
N LEU A 188 1.72 17.11 -5.06
CA LEU A 188 1.45 17.10 -3.63
C LEU A 188 0.33 18.07 -3.31
N ASP A 189 -0.69 17.62 -2.57
CA ASP A 189 -1.81 18.45 -2.13
C ASP A 189 -2.18 18.18 -0.67
N ASN A 190 -2.49 19.24 0.07
CA ASN A 190 -2.97 19.16 1.45
C ASN A 190 -2.04 18.37 2.41
N LEU A 191 -0.71 18.53 2.27
CA LEU A 191 0.28 17.80 3.09
C LEU A 191 0.85 18.62 4.24
N GLN A 192 1.22 17.93 5.30
CA GLN A 192 2.17 18.42 6.31
C GLN A 192 3.54 17.81 6.06
N MET A 193 4.51 18.63 5.65
CA MET A 193 5.86 18.20 5.33
C MET A 193 6.87 18.83 6.30
N SER A 194 7.70 18.00 6.92
CA SER A 194 8.75 18.44 7.83
C SER A 194 10.06 17.71 7.60
N ALA A 195 11.16 18.46 7.68
CA ALA A 195 12.49 17.89 7.82
C ALA A 195 13.30 18.63 8.87
N ASP A 196 13.93 17.91 9.79
CA ASP A 196 14.75 18.49 10.88
C ASP A 196 16.24 18.70 10.50
N SER A 197 16.57 18.39 9.24
CA SER A 197 17.90 18.43 8.66
C SER A 197 17.85 19.07 7.27
N GLY A 198 19.01 19.18 6.60
CA GLY A 198 19.21 19.88 5.33
C GLY A 198 18.52 19.29 4.10
N ALA A 199 17.22 19.06 4.20
CA ALA A 199 16.40 18.45 3.18
C ALA A 199 15.97 19.43 2.10
N ARG A 200 15.68 18.89 0.92
CA ARG A 200 15.22 19.68 -0.22
C ARG A 200 13.98 19.14 -0.89
N LEU A 201 13.18 20.06 -1.38
CA LEU A 201 12.17 19.81 -2.41
C LEU A 201 12.85 20.03 -3.76
N ARG A 202 12.84 19.03 -4.65
CA ARG A 202 13.65 19.08 -5.87
C ARG A 202 12.85 18.73 -7.12
N ALA A 203 12.97 19.59 -8.13
CA ALA A 203 12.62 19.25 -9.50
C ALA A 203 13.89 19.35 -10.35
N ASP A 204 14.24 18.31 -11.09
CA ASP A 204 15.39 18.39 -11.99
C ASP A 204 15.23 17.64 -13.31
N SER A 205 16.06 17.98 -14.29
CA SER A 205 16.15 17.24 -15.57
C SER A 205 14.79 17.11 -16.28
N ALA A 206 14.03 18.21 -16.32
CA ALA A 206 12.64 18.30 -16.83
C ALA A 206 11.58 17.54 -16.01
N GLY A 207 11.88 17.21 -14.75
CA GLY A 207 10.89 16.76 -13.78
C GLY A 207 9.96 17.89 -13.32
N LEU A 208 8.72 17.55 -12.98
CA LEU A 208 7.70 18.48 -12.51
C LEU A 208 7.36 18.22 -11.04
N LEU A 209 7.49 19.24 -10.20
CA LEU A 209 7.05 19.21 -8.81
C LEU A 209 5.95 20.25 -8.60
N THR A 210 4.74 19.79 -8.29
CA THR A 210 3.59 20.65 -7.96
C THR A 210 3.26 20.49 -6.48
N ILE A 211 3.12 21.59 -5.74
CA ILE A 211 2.73 21.57 -4.32
C ILE A 211 1.58 22.55 -4.11
N ARG A 212 0.49 22.09 -3.51
CA ARG A 212 -0.73 22.86 -3.25
C ARG A 212 -1.21 22.66 -1.81
N ASN A 213 -1.82 23.69 -1.24
CA ASN A 213 -2.47 23.65 0.08
C ASN A 213 -1.66 22.98 1.21
N SER A 214 -0.33 23.02 1.12
CA SER A 214 0.55 22.23 1.98
C SER A 214 1.37 23.14 2.90
N ARG A 215 1.70 22.61 4.08
CA ARG A 215 2.62 23.25 5.01
C ARG A 215 3.98 22.57 4.92
N ILE A 216 5.03 23.36 4.74
CA ILE A 216 6.42 22.89 4.64
C ILE A 216 7.23 23.52 5.75
N THR A 217 7.92 22.70 6.54
CA THR A 217 8.87 23.13 7.57
C THR A 217 10.21 22.45 7.32
N LEU A 218 11.22 23.21 6.89
CA LEU A 218 12.56 22.68 6.64
C LEU A 218 13.52 23.35 7.63
N ALA A 219 14.20 22.55 8.44
CA ALA A 219 15.24 23.06 9.31
C ALA A 219 16.43 23.55 8.47
N PRO A 220 17.18 24.56 8.96
CA PRO A 220 18.43 24.97 8.34
C PRO A 220 19.43 23.81 8.34
N GLY A 221 20.08 23.53 7.20
CA GLY A 221 21.12 22.51 7.14
C GLY A 221 21.81 22.43 5.78
N GLY A 222 23.08 22.83 5.71
CA GLY A 222 23.86 22.78 4.47
C GLY A 222 23.41 23.75 3.38
N ILE A 223 24.19 23.84 2.30
CA ILE A 223 23.98 24.79 1.19
C ILE A 223 22.79 24.45 0.28
N LEU A 224 22.17 23.27 0.45
CA LEU A 224 21.11 22.77 -0.43
C LEU A 224 19.74 22.63 0.24
N ALA A 225 19.58 23.05 1.50
CA ALA A 225 18.27 23.04 2.16
C ALA A 225 17.31 24.00 1.47
N GLY A 226 16.05 23.59 1.29
CA GLY A 226 15.01 24.42 0.71
C GLY A 226 14.40 23.86 -0.57
N VAL A 227 14.15 24.74 -1.55
CA VAL A 227 13.59 24.38 -2.85
C VAL A 227 14.69 24.52 -3.90
N ALA A 228 14.95 23.44 -4.64
CA ALA A 228 15.95 23.41 -5.71
C ALA A 228 15.31 23.03 -7.04
N VAL A 229 15.67 23.76 -8.09
CA VAL A 229 15.29 23.47 -9.47
C VAL A 229 16.54 23.48 -10.32
N ASP A 230 16.92 22.32 -10.86
CA ASP A 230 18.13 22.17 -11.68
C ASP A 230 17.75 21.62 -13.07
N GLY A 231 18.21 22.22 -14.17
CA GLY A 231 17.94 21.67 -15.49
C GLY A 231 18.95 22.10 -16.54
N ALA A 232 19.34 21.17 -17.40
CA ALA A 232 19.85 21.50 -18.73
C ALA A 232 18.62 21.57 -19.65
N GLY A 233 18.36 22.75 -20.19
CA GLY A 233 17.30 23.00 -21.18
C GLY A 233 17.65 22.44 -22.56
#